data_AF-A0A9P6L6X7-F1
#
_entry.id   AF-A0A9P6L6X7-F1
#
_cell.length_a   1.000
_cell.length_b   1.000
_cell.length_c   1.000
_cell.angle_alpha   90.00
_cell.angle_beta   90.00
_cell.angle_gamma   90.00
#
_symmetry.space_group_name_H-M   'P 1'
#
loop_
_entity.id
_entity.type
_entity.pdbx_description
1 polymer ?
#
loop_
_entity_poly.entity_id
_entity_poly.type
_entity_poly.pdbx_seq_one_letter_code
_entity_poly.pdbx_strand_id
1 'polypeptide(L)'
;MRFFSNTHLYDDPWSIVSLAFFLRYPNPYAAHVLSCDVISRTHTPQGTLLTTRLILKKGSLPKWAPKGIISRAESWILEESEVDPLGRVVRCKTRNLDHVKVMRVEEVTTLRQAEDGKTLQTNEARIVSRFGWGLAKTIENHGLAKFKANLQRSREGLSHILSALRQTQLQPMIAGSSLYPPMTVNTTVHEASSSTSPSISVPDIQIVSDGNEEQFGIDLEQSENRPGMFRRMSSWFRGRSR
;
A
#
# COMPACT_ATOMS: atom_id res chain seq x y z
N MET A 1 9.34 23.11 -8.81
CA MET A 1 9.70 21.73 -8.42
C MET A 1 10.45 21.76 -7.10
N ARG A 2 10.16 20.80 -6.20
CA ARG A 2 10.93 20.56 -4.97
C ARG A 2 11.50 19.14 -4.97
N PHE A 3 12.74 19.03 -4.51
CA PHE A 3 13.42 17.76 -4.29
C PHE A 3 13.81 17.63 -2.82
N PHE A 4 13.78 16.41 -2.31
CA PHE A 4 14.23 16.11 -0.96
C PHE A 4 14.77 14.69 -0.92
N SER A 5 15.85 14.48 -0.16
CA SER A 5 16.41 13.16 0.10
C SER A 5 16.69 13.02 1.59
N ASN A 6 16.50 11.82 2.11
CA ASN A 6 16.76 11.49 3.49
C ASN A 6 17.12 10.02 3.66
N THR A 7 18.05 9.76 4.57
CA THR A 7 18.50 8.41 4.89
C THR A 7 18.21 8.07 6.35
N HIS A 8 18.00 6.78 6.61
CA HIS A 8 17.82 6.21 7.95
C HIS A 8 18.50 4.84 8.00
N LEU A 9 19.11 4.50 9.14
CA LEU A 9 19.76 3.23 9.39
C LEU A 9 18.92 2.44 10.41
N TYR A 10 18.51 1.23 10.04
CA TYR A 10 17.85 0.29 10.95
C TYR A 10 18.86 -0.72 11.46
N ASP A 11 18.82 -1.05 12.76
CA ASP A 11 19.70 -2.05 13.36
C ASP A 11 19.34 -3.50 12.99
N ASP A 12 18.27 -3.71 12.20
CA ASP A 12 17.82 -5.04 11.76
C ASP A 12 18.43 -5.46 10.41
N PRO A 13 18.57 -6.78 10.19
CA PRO A 13 18.97 -7.34 8.90
C PRO A 13 18.01 -6.98 7.77
N TRP A 14 18.56 -6.86 6.56
CA TRP A 14 17.80 -6.49 5.35
C TRP A 14 16.59 -7.38 5.10
N SER A 15 16.67 -8.68 5.37
CA SER A 15 15.54 -9.61 5.19
C SER A 15 14.34 -9.23 6.05
N ILE A 16 14.57 -8.86 7.31
CA ILE A 16 13.52 -8.48 8.26
C ILE A 16 12.95 -7.10 7.94
N VAL A 17 13.80 -6.13 7.60
CA VAL A 17 13.34 -4.79 7.19
C VAL A 17 12.56 -4.84 5.89
N SER A 18 12.99 -5.67 4.93
CA SER A 18 12.28 -5.87 3.66
C SER A 18 10.92 -6.52 3.88
N LEU A 19 10.83 -7.55 4.74
CA LEU A 19 9.55 -8.16 5.11
C LEU A 19 8.62 -7.13 5.78
N ALA A 20 9.12 -6.39 6.76
CA ALA A 20 8.37 -5.34 7.44
C ALA A 20 7.86 -4.28 6.45
N PHE A 21 8.67 -3.92 5.44
CA PHE A 21 8.28 -2.93 4.43
C PHE A 21 7.06 -3.37 3.62
N PHE A 22 6.97 -4.65 3.27
CA PHE A 22 5.82 -5.17 2.54
C PHE A 22 4.60 -5.39 3.44
N LEU A 23 4.81 -5.69 4.72
CA LEU A 23 3.76 -5.86 5.74
C LEU A 23 3.38 -4.58 6.49
N ARG A 24 3.88 -3.42 6.06
CA ARG A 24 3.74 -2.15 6.81
C ARG A 24 2.31 -1.68 7.04
N TYR A 25 1.30 -2.27 6.38
CA TYR A 25 -0.10 -1.91 6.60
C TYR A 25 -0.91 -3.15 7.01
N PRO A 26 -1.86 -2.99 7.95
CA PRO A 26 -2.17 -1.77 8.70
C PRO A 26 -1.14 -1.46 9.80
N ASN A 27 -1.01 -0.19 10.19
CA ASN A 27 -0.26 0.24 11.38
C ASN A 27 -0.84 1.56 11.94
N PRO A 28 -0.69 1.87 13.25
CA PRO A 28 -1.32 3.04 13.87
C PRO A 28 -0.83 4.39 13.33
N TYR A 29 0.40 4.44 12.79
CA TYR A 29 1.00 5.65 12.21
C TYR A 29 0.52 5.91 10.78
N ALA A 30 -0.14 4.94 10.14
CA ALA A 30 -0.65 5.02 8.77
C ALA A 30 -2.17 4.77 8.66
N ALA A 31 -2.96 5.13 9.68
CA ALA A 31 -4.44 4.98 9.69
C ALA A 31 -5.20 5.66 8.52
N HIS A 32 -4.52 6.50 7.73
CA HIS A 32 -5.07 7.12 6.52
C HIS A 32 -5.05 6.19 5.31
N VAL A 33 -4.29 5.08 5.35
CA VAL A 33 -4.28 4.05 4.30
C VAL A 33 -5.51 3.15 4.50
N LEU A 34 -6.33 3.04 3.46
CA LEU A 34 -7.59 2.27 3.50
C LEU A 34 -7.42 0.87 2.93
N SER A 35 -6.68 0.74 1.83
CA SER A 35 -6.38 -0.54 1.20
C SER A 35 -4.99 -0.54 0.57
N CYS A 36 -4.44 -1.74 0.39
CA CYS A 36 -3.19 -1.97 -0.30
C CYS A 36 -3.27 -3.33 -1.00
N ASP A 37 -3.47 -3.30 -2.32
CA ASP A 37 -3.78 -4.47 -3.12
C ASP A 37 -2.62 -4.78 -4.06
N VAL A 38 -2.29 -6.06 -4.26
CA VAL A 38 -1.28 -6.48 -5.24
C VAL A 38 -1.96 -6.61 -6.60
N ILE A 39 -1.53 -5.82 -7.57
CA ILE A 39 -2.06 -5.84 -8.94
C ILE A 39 -1.32 -6.87 -9.79
N SER A 40 0.00 -6.93 -9.65
CA SER A 40 0.82 -7.92 -10.34
C SER A 40 2.06 -8.24 -9.52
N ARG A 41 2.55 -9.47 -9.70
CA ARG A 41 3.80 -9.94 -9.12
C ARG A 41 4.43 -11.00 -10.00
N THR A 42 5.69 -10.79 -10.38
CA THR A 42 6.37 -11.65 -11.35
C THR A 42 7.86 -11.74 -11.01
N HIS A 43 8.43 -12.93 -11.17
CA HIS A 43 9.88 -13.13 -11.11
C HIS A 43 10.54 -12.75 -12.44
N THR A 44 11.67 -12.07 -12.37
CA THR A 44 12.51 -11.78 -13.54
C THR A 44 13.44 -12.96 -13.83
N PRO A 45 13.93 -13.11 -15.08
CA PRO A 45 14.99 -14.07 -15.39
C PRO A 45 16.28 -13.86 -14.57
N GLN A 46 16.50 -12.64 -14.07
CA GLN A 46 17.63 -12.26 -13.23
C GLN A 46 17.45 -12.66 -11.76
N GLY A 47 16.33 -13.29 -11.39
CA GLY A 47 16.06 -13.75 -10.03
C GLY A 47 15.50 -12.67 -9.10
N THR A 48 15.09 -11.51 -9.62
CA THR A 48 14.45 -10.45 -8.84
C THR A 48 12.93 -10.59 -8.85
N LEU A 49 12.25 -10.05 -7.85
CA LEU A 49 10.79 -10.06 -7.74
C LEU A 49 10.24 -8.66 -8.03
N LEU A 50 9.48 -8.52 -9.11
CA LEU A 50 8.73 -7.31 -9.41
C LEU A 50 7.34 -7.41 -8.79
N THR A 51 6.89 -6.35 -8.13
CA THR A 51 5.54 -6.23 -7.58
C THR A 51 4.99 -4.85 -7.89
N THR A 52 3.74 -4.81 -8.39
CA THR A 52 2.95 -3.59 -8.48
C THR A 52 1.82 -3.66 -7.47
N ARG A 53 1.70 -2.65 -6.62
CA ARG A 53 0.59 -2.48 -5.67
C ARG A 53 -0.20 -1.22 -5.94
N LEU A 54 -1.50 -1.27 -5.67
CA LEU A 54 -2.39 -0.12 -5.68
C LEU A 54 -2.79 0.18 -4.23
N ILE A 55 -2.60 1.43 -3.81
CA ILE A 55 -2.85 1.86 -2.43
C ILE A 55 -3.89 2.97 -2.47
N LEU A 56 -4.98 2.79 -1.71
CA LEU A 56 -5.97 3.85 -1.47
C LEU A 56 -5.66 4.54 -0.15
N LYS A 57 -5.62 5.86 -0.15
CA LYS A 57 -5.48 6.64 1.10
C LYS A 57 -6.44 7.81 1.18
N LYS A 58 -6.92 8.08 2.39
CA LYS A 58 -7.62 9.31 2.74
C LYS A 58 -6.65 10.48 2.77
N GLY A 59 -7.12 11.62 2.30
CA GLY A 59 -6.41 12.89 2.36
C GLY A 59 -7.29 13.98 2.97
N SER A 60 -6.68 15.15 3.12
CA SER A 60 -7.35 16.38 3.50
C SER A 60 -6.71 17.53 2.73
N LEU A 61 -7.55 18.47 2.32
CA LEU A 61 -7.10 19.70 1.67
C LEU A 61 -6.63 20.69 2.74
N PRO A 62 -5.53 21.43 2.48
CA PRO A 62 -5.12 22.48 3.40
C PRO A 62 -6.15 23.62 3.40
N LYS A 63 -6.28 24.34 4.52
CA LYS A 63 -7.28 25.42 4.70
C LYS A 63 -7.18 26.54 3.66
N TRP A 64 -5.99 26.79 3.11
CA TRP A 64 -5.76 27.81 2.08
C TRP A 64 -6.17 27.34 0.68
N ALA A 65 -6.44 26.05 0.47
CA ALA A 65 -6.77 25.53 -0.85
C ALA A 65 -8.12 26.08 -1.34
N PRO A 66 -8.21 26.49 -2.63
CA PRO A 66 -9.49 26.92 -3.21
C PRO A 66 -10.56 25.84 -3.06
N LYS A 67 -11.78 26.24 -2.68
CA LYS A 67 -12.93 25.33 -2.63
C LYS A 67 -13.17 24.73 -4.03
N GLY A 68 -13.37 23.42 -4.09
CA GLY A 68 -13.62 22.71 -5.35
C GLY A 68 -12.37 22.41 -6.18
N ILE A 69 -11.15 22.68 -5.67
CA ILE A 69 -9.91 22.30 -6.36
C ILE A 69 -9.80 20.78 -6.61
N ILE A 70 -10.38 19.99 -5.70
CA ILE A 70 -10.45 18.53 -5.76
C ILE A 70 -11.84 18.12 -5.27
N SER A 71 -12.49 17.20 -5.98
CA SER A 71 -13.84 16.69 -5.65
C SER A 71 -13.83 15.59 -4.58
N ARG A 72 -12.78 14.77 -4.53
CA ARG A 72 -12.60 13.68 -3.55
C ARG A 72 -11.23 13.77 -2.90
N ALA A 73 -11.18 13.81 -1.58
CA ALA A 73 -9.93 13.94 -0.83
C ALA A 73 -9.12 12.62 -0.75
N GLU A 74 -9.69 11.51 -1.20
CA GLU A 74 -9.00 10.23 -1.38
C GLU A 74 -8.00 10.31 -2.55
N SER A 75 -6.92 9.55 -2.45
CA SER A 75 -5.91 9.48 -3.50
C SER A 75 -5.44 8.04 -3.71
N TRP A 76 -5.37 7.65 -4.97
CA TRP A 76 -4.77 6.40 -5.42
C TRP A 76 -3.26 6.56 -5.64
N ILE A 77 -2.48 5.68 -5.02
CA ILE A 77 -1.03 5.61 -5.16
C ILE A 77 -0.67 4.30 -5.85
N LEU A 78 0.08 4.40 -6.94
CA LEU A 78 0.74 3.26 -7.55
C LEU A 78 2.09 3.07 -6.86
N GLU A 79 2.36 1.86 -6.41
CA GLU A 79 3.65 1.43 -5.90
C GLU A 79 4.21 0.35 -6.82
N GLU A 80 5.46 0.53 -7.25
CA GLU A 80 6.19 -0.40 -8.10
C GLU A 80 7.50 -0.74 -7.40
N SER A 81 7.71 -2.00 -7.06
CA SER A 81 8.89 -2.44 -6.31
C SER A 81 9.61 -3.60 -7.00
N GLU A 82 10.94 -3.60 -6.89
CA GLU A 82 11.83 -4.69 -7.24
C GLU A 82 12.57 -5.15 -5.98
N VAL A 83 12.55 -6.46 -5.73
CA VAL A 83 13.34 -7.10 -4.67
C VAL A 83 14.43 -7.95 -5.32
N ASP A 84 15.68 -7.62 -5.04
CA ASP A 84 16.85 -8.40 -5.42
C ASP A 84 17.40 -9.10 -4.18
N PRO A 85 17.15 -10.41 -4.01
CA PRO A 85 17.58 -11.16 -2.84
C PRO A 85 19.09 -11.41 -2.81
N LEU A 86 19.75 -11.46 -3.97
CA LEU A 86 21.21 -11.68 -4.07
C LEU A 86 21.96 -10.39 -3.73
N GLY A 87 21.55 -9.28 -4.34
CA GLY A 87 22.07 -7.94 -4.04
C GLY A 87 21.56 -7.33 -2.73
N ARG A 88 20.61 -8.01 -2.05
CA ARG A 88 19.97 -7.60 -0.79
C ARG A 88 19.53 -6.14 -0.83
N VAL A 89 18.71 -5.86 -1.84
CA VAL A 89 18.20 -4.53 -2.09
C VAL A 89 16.74 -4.58 -2.50
N VAL A 90 15.94 -3.70 -1.89
CA VAL A 90 14.58 -3.37 -2.36
C VAL A 90 14.65 -1.99 -2.98
N ARG A 91 14.17 -1.86 -4.21
CA ARG A 91 13.93 -0.58 -4.88
C ARG A 91 12.43 -0.41 -5.02
N CYS A 92 11.88 0.69 -4.54
CA CYS A 92 10.46 0.96 -4.57
C CYS A 92 10.20 2.37 -5.07
N LYS A 93 9.32 2.51 -6.06
CA LYS A 93 8.84 3.80 -6.56
C LYS A 93 7.36 3.93 -6.22
N THR A 94 6.94 5.09 -5.71
CA THR A 94 5.53 5.41 -5.54
C THR A 94 5.15 6.70 -6.26
N ARG A 95 3.90 6.77 -6.75
CA ARG A 95 3.35 7.97 -7.37
C ARG A 95 1.84 8.04 -7.23
N ASN A 96 1.29 9.24 -7.08
CA ASN A 96 -0.16 9.44 -7.18
C ASN A 96 -0.66 9.28 -8.62
N LEU A 97 -1.79 8.60 -8.78
CA LEU A 97 -2.49 8.42 -10.06
C LEU A 97 -3.47 9.55 -10.34
N ASP A 98 -4.12 10.06 -9.30
CA ASP A 98 -5.08 11.16 -9.35
C ASP A 98 -4.47 12.48 -8.88
N HIS A 99 -5.22 13.58 -9.02
CA HIS A 99 -4.83 14.93 -8.57
C HIS A 99 -3.52 15.49 -9.16
N VAL A 100 -2.96 14.83 -10.17
CA VAL A 100 -1.66 15.12 -10.77
C VAL A 100 -1.55 16.56 -11.31
N LYS A 101 -2.65 17.15 -11.79
CA LYS A 101 -2.71 18.55 -12.24
C LYS A 101 -2.45 19.53 -11.09
N VAL A 102 -2.92 19.18 -9.89
CA VAL A 102 -2.70 19.96 -8.66
C VAL A 102 -1.29 19.71 -8.15
N MET A 103 -0.93 18.44 -7.94
CA MET A 103 0.37 18.06 -7.43
C MET A 103 0.71 16.63 -7.85
N ARG A 104 1.88 16.45 -8.45
CA ARG A 104 2.52 15.15 -8.66
C ARG A 104 3.58 14.96 -7.59
N VAL A 105 3.52 13.84 -6.89
CA VAL A 105 4.53 13.37 -5.95
C VAL A 105 5.06 12.05 -6.49
N GLU A 106 6.36 11.97 -6.71
CA GLU A 106 7.06 10.72 -6.99
C GLU A 106 8.10 10.50 -5.90
N GLU A 107 8.03 9.34 -5.26
CA GLU A 107 8.95 8.92 -4.22
C GLU A 107 9.73 7.69 -4.68
N VAL A 108 11.02 7.63 -4.34
CA VAL A 108 11.87 6.47 -4.50
C VAL A 108 12.42 6.09 -3.13
N THR A 109 12.15 4.86 -2.70
CA THR A 109 12.69 4.26 -1.49
C THR A 109 13.64 3.13 -1.89
N THR A 110 14.85 3.15 -1.36
CA THR A 110 15.80 2.05 -1.48
C THR A 110 16.12 1.51 -0.09
N LEU A 111 15.94 0.20 0.12
CA LEU A 111 16.42 -0.51 1.30
C LEU A 111 17.59 -1.38 0.87
N ARG A 112 18.76 -1.23 1.48
CA ARG A 112 19.96 -2.00 1.14
C ARG A 112 20.66 -2.48 2.40
N GLN A 113 21.17 -3.71 2.38
CA GLN A 113 22.06 -4.16 3.44
C GLN A 113 23.33 -3.30 3.51
N ALA A 114 23.68 -2.84 4.72
CA ALA A 114 24.94 -2.18 5.03
C ALA A 114 26.00 -3.21 5.47
N GLU A 115 27.28 -2.80 5.49
CA GLU A 115 28.41 -3.69 5.79
C GLU A 115 28.36 -4.35 7.17
N ASP A 116 27.76 -3.67 8.15
CA ASP A 116 27.60 -4.11 9.54
C ASP A 116 26.36 -5.01 9.75
N GLY A 117 25.75 -5.50 8.68
CA GLY A 117 24.55 -6.34 8.72
C GLY A 117 23.25 -5.57 8.91
N LYS A 118 23.32 -4.26 9.16
CA LYS A 118 22.17 -3.35 9.29
C LYS A 118 21.51 -3.06 7.94
N THR A 119 20.44 -2.29 7.94
CA THR A 119 19.74 -1.88 6.72
C THR A 119 19.70 -0.37 6.56
N LEU A 120 20.24 0.12 5.45
CA LEU A 120 20.16 1.52 5.07
C LEU A 120 18.92 1.76 4.21
N GLN A 121 18.04 2.65 4.66
CA GLN A 121 16.93 3.17 3.87
C GLN A 121 17.26 4.57 3.35
N THR A 122 17.18 4.77 2.04
CA THR A 122 17.22 6.09 1.40
C THR A 122 15.88 6.39 0.77
N ASN A 123 15.28 7.54 1.09
CA ASN A 123 14.04 8.03 0.50
C ASN A 123 14.31 9.33 -0.24
N GLU A 124 13.87 9.39 -1.49
CA GLU A 124 13.93 10.57 -2.33
C GLU A 124 12.54 10.94 -2.79
N ALA A 125 12.21 12.24 -2.78
CA ALA A 125 10.93 12.73 -3.24
C ALA A 125 11.09 13.88 -4.21
N ARG A 126 10.30 13.83 -5.28
CA ARG A 126 10.15 14.89 -6.26
C ARG A 126 8.71 15.34 -6.31
N ILE A 127 8.50 16.61 -6.01
CA ILE A 127 7.18 17.23 -5.88
C ILE A 127 7.07 18.34 -6.91
N VAL A 128 6.07 18.21 -7.77
CA VAL A 128 5.84 19.10 -8.91
C VAL A 128 4.38 19.53 -8.91
N SER A 129 4.13 20.83 -8.94
CA SER A 129 2.80 21.36 -9.22
C SER A 129 2.82 22.08 -10.56
N ARG A 130 1.85 21.75 -11.42
CA ARG A 130 1.57 22.51 -12.65
C ARG A 130 0.32 23.37 -12.52
N PHE A 131 -0.11 23.59 -11.28
CA PHE A 131 -1.31 24.33 -11.00
C PHE A 131 -1.10 25.81 -11.31
N GLY A 132 -2.11 26.43 -11.92
CA GLY A 132 -2.07 27.83 -12.33
C GLY A 132 -2.16 28.84 -11.19
N TRP A 133 -2.39 30.10 -11.55
CA TRP A 133 -2.69 31.21 -10.63
C TRP A 133 -1.58 31.55 -9.62
N GLY A 134 -0.32 31.23 -9.95
CA GLY A 134 0.83 31.52 -9.07
C GLY A 134 0.92 30.66 -7.80
N LEU A 135 0.05 29.65 -7.64
CA LEU A 135 0.00 28.81 -6.44
C LEU A 135 0.95 27.61 -6.48
N ALA A 136 1.60 27.34 -7.62
CA ALA A 136 2.48 26.20 -7.79
C ALA A 136 3.55 26.11 -6.67
N LYS A 137 4.24 27.22 -6.36
CA LYS A 137 5.25 27.27 -5.30
C LYS A 137 4.67 26.96 -3.92
N THR A 138 3.48 27.47 -3.61
CA THR A 138 2.77 27.21 -2.34
C THR A 138 2.37 25.74 -2.21
N ILE A 139 1.84 25.15 -3.28
CA ILE A 139 1.47 23.73 -3.32
C ILE A 139 2.71 22.85 -3.15
N GLU A 140 3.79 23.15 -3.86
CA GLU A 140 5.04 22.38 -3.78
C GLU A 140 5.68 22.47 -2.38
N ASN A 141 5.67 23.65 -1.75
CA ASN A 141 6.15 23.82 -0.38
C ASN A 141 5.30 23.02 0.62
N HIS A 142 3.98 23.05 0.46
CA HIS A 142 3.07 22.26 1.29
C HIS A 142 3.30 20.75 1.11
N GLY A 143 3.45 20.29 -0.14
CA GLY A 143 3.78 18.90 -0.43
C GLY A 143 5.09 18.48 0.23
N LEU A 144 6.14 19.31 0.15
CA LEU A 144 7.43 19.03 0.79
C LEU A 144 7.32 18.94 2.32
N ALA A 145 6.59 19.87 2.95
CA ALA A 145 6.36 19.84 4.39
C ALA A 145 5.62 18.57 4.82
N LYS A 146 4.58 18.19 4.07
CA LYS A 146 3.81 16.96 4.31
C LYS A 146 4.66 15.71 4.11
N PHE A 147 5.53 15.68 3.10
CA PHE A 147 6.45 14.58 2.85
C PHE A 147 7.40 14.37 4.04
N LYS A 148 8.03 15.44 4.55
CA LYS A 148 8.90 15.36 5.73
C LYS A 148 8.18 14.81 6.96
N ALA A 149 6.94 15.26 7.20
CA ALA A 149 6.12 14.72 8.29
C ALA A 149 5.76 13.24 8.08
N ASN A 150 5.48 12.84 6.84
CA ASN A 150 5.16 11.46 6.50
C ASN A 150 6.36 10.51 6.66
N LEU A 151 7.58 10.97 6.41
CA LEU A 151 8.78 10.15 6.62
C LEU A 151 8.93 9.71 8.07
N GLN A 152 8.69 10.61 9.02
CA GLN A 152 8.75 10.27 10.43
C GLN A 152 7.70 9.21 10.79
N ARG A 153 6.44 9.40 10.35
CA ARG A 153 5.37 8.42 10.55
C ARG A 153 5.63 7.07 9.87
N SER A 154 6.28 7.09 8.70
CA SER A 154 6.67 5.88 7.96
C SER A 154 7.67 5.05 8.76
N ARG A 155 8.67 5.71 9.36
CA ARG A 155 9.66 5.06 10.25
C ARG A 155 9.01 4.48 11.50
N GLU A 156 8.12 5.23 12.15
CA GLU A 156 7.38 4.75 13.32
C GLU A 156 6.49 3.53 12.98
N GLY A 157 5.80 3.59 11.83
CA GLY A 157 5.03 2.46 11.31
C GLY A 157 5.89 1.24 11.03
N LEU A 158 7.06 1.40 10.42
CA LEU A 158 7.96 0.29 10.16
C LEU A 158 8.55 -0.29 11.44
N SER A 159 8.97 0.56 12.39
CA SER A 159 9.46 0.16 13.71
C SER A 159 8.42 -0.64 14.50
N HIS A 160 7.15 -0.27 14.39
CA HIS A 160 6.05 -1.03 14.98
C HIS A 160 5.96 -2.46 14.42
N ILE A 161 6.04 -2.61 13.10
CA ILE A 161 6.02 -3.94 12.47
C ILE A 161 7.29 -4.74 12.78
N LEU A 162 8.47 -4.10 12.78
CA LEU A 162 9.73 -4.75 13.17
C LEU A 162 9.64 -5.31 14.59
N SER A 163 9.07 -4.54 15.53
CA SER A 163 8.87 -4.98 16.90
C SER A 163 7.96 -6.21 16.98
N ALA A 164 6.88 -6.24 16.22
CA ALA A 164 5.99 -7.40 16.14
C ALA A 164 6.71 -8.63 15.55
N LEU A 165 7.48 -8.46 14.47
CA LEU A 165 8.24 -9.56 13.86
C LEU A 165 9.30 -10.14 14.81
N ARG A 166 9.97 -9.30 15.60
CA ARG A 166 10.92 -9.74 16.63
C ARG A 166 10.23 -10.57 17.71
N GLN A 167 9.06 -10.14 18.18
CA GLN A 167 8.28 -10.89 19.18
C GLN A 167 7.88 -12.29 18.68
N THR A 168 7.50 -12.42 17.41
CA THR A 168 7.18 -13.72 16.81
C THR A 168 8.41 -14.63 16.72
N GLN A 169 9.59 -14.09 16.42
CA GLN A 169 10.83 -14.90 16.38
C GLN A 169 11.32 -15.33 17.77
N LEU A 170 11.01 -14.56 18.82
CA LEU A 170 11.35 -14.88 20.20
C LEU A 170 10.37 -15.88 20.84
N GLN A 171 9.23 -16.16 20.21
CA GLN A 171 8.40 -17.30 20.57
C GLN A 171 8.96 -18.54 19.88
N PRO A 172 9.73 -19.43 20.56
CA PRO A 172 9.90 -20.78 20.03
C PRO A 172 8.49 -21.35 19.88
N MET A 173 8.22 -22.09 18.79
CA MET A 173 6.93 -22.75 18.62
C MET A 173 6.63 -23.67 19.82
N ILE A 174 5.94 -23.17 20.84
CA ILE A 174 5.22 -23.95 21.86
C ILE A 174 3.90 -24.45 21.22
N ALA A 175 4.00 -24.93 19.98
CA ALA A 175 2.89 -25.52 19.22
C ALA A 175 3.32 -26.85 18.58
N GLY A 176 4.38 -27.47 19.10
CA GLY A 176 4.72 -28.88 18.90
C GLY A 176 4.13 -29.80 19.98
N SER A 177 3.34 -29.30 20.94
CA SER A 177 2.69 -30.14 21.96
C SER A 177 1.28 -30.56 21.51
N SER A 178 1.22 -31.72 20.87
CA SER A 178 0.18 -32.75 21.02
C SER A 178 -1.29 -32.29 21.05
N LEU A 179 -1.91 -32.16 19.87
CA LEU A 179 -3.38 -32.19 19.73
C LEU A 179 -3.95 -33.60 19.45
N TYR A 180 -3.14 -34.66 19.56
CA TYR A 180 -3.66 -36.02 19.58
C TYR A 180 -3.64 -36.52 21.03
N PRO A 181 -4.77 -36.96 21.60
CA PRO A 181 -4.72 -37.73 22.84
C PRO A 181 -3.91 -39.01 22.57
N PRO A 182 -3.10 -39.49 23.51
CA PRO A 182 -2.42 -40.76 23.33
C PRO A 182 -3.50 -41.85 23.22
N MET A 183 -3.65 -42.43 22.02
CA MET A 183 -4.36 -43.70 21.90
C MET A 183 -3.53 -44.73 22.67
N THR A 184 -4.03 -45.15 23.83
CA THR A 184 -3.57 -46.38 24.49
C THR A 184 -3.85 -47.54 23.56
N VAL A 185 -2.82 -48.02 22.87
CA VAL A 185 -2.87 -49.26 22.11
C VAL A 185 -2.81 -50.40 23.11
N ASN A 186 -3.98 -50.97 23.44
CA ASN A 186 -4.03 -52.31 24.03
C ASN A 186 -3.60 -53.31 22.96
N THR A 187 -2.43 -53.91 23.15
CA THR A 187 -1.95 -54.99 22.29
C THR A 187 -2.74 -56.26 22.58
N THR A 188 -3.78 -56.52 21.78
CA THR A 188 -4.30 -57.88 21.59
C THR A 188 -3.97 -58.31 20.17
N VAL A 189 -3.05 -59.27 20.09
CA VAL A 189 -2.59 -59.91 18.87
C VAL A 189 -3.72 -60.75 18.29
N HIS A 190 -4.17 -60.45 17.06
CA HIS A 190 -4.88 -61.43 16.23
C HIS A 190 -4.50 -61.24 14.76
N GLU A 191 -4.27 -62.39 14.12
CA GLU A 191 -3.64 -62.61 12.82
C GLU A 191 -4.38 -62.02 11.63
N ALA A 192 -3.61 -61.89 10.55
CA ALA A 192 -3.97 -61.35 9.26
C ALA A 192 -5.03 -62.17 8.50
N SER A 193 -5.91 -61.46 7.80
CA SER A 193 -6.50 -61.94 6.54
C SER A 193 -6.86 -60.78 5.61
N SER A 194 -6.55 -61.00 4.35
CA SER A 194 -6.74 -60.19 3.14
C SER A 194 -8.13 -59.57 2.93
N SER A 195 -8.17 -58.37 2.33
CA SER A 195 -8.73 -58.11 0.98
C SER A 195 -9.41 -56.74 0.83
N THR A 196 -9.20 -56.17 -0.36
CA THR A 196 -10.08 -55.25 -1.13
C THR A 196 -10.23 -53.79 -0.70
N SER A 197 -9.73 -52.89 -1.56
CA SER A 197 -9.93 -51.43 -1.52
C SER A 197 -11.36 -51.03 -1.94
N PRO A 198 -12.04 -50.09 -1.24
CA PRO A 198 -13.24 -49.47 -1.77
C PRO A 198 -12.92 -48.16 -2.50
N SER A 199 -13.54 -47.99 -3.66
CA SER A 199 -13.63 -46.75 -4.42
C SER A 199 -14.47 -45.71 -3.67
N ILE A 200 -14.00 -44.45 -3.65
CA ILE A 200 -14.74 -43.32 -3.10
C ILE A 200 -15.54 -42.68 -4.23
N SER A 201 -16.86 -42.68 -4.11
CA SER A 201 -17.77 -41.92 -4.98
C SER A 201 -17.82 -40.45 -4.55
N VAL A 202 -17.73 -39.55 -5.53
CA VAL A 202 -17.89 -38.10 -5.35
C VAL A 202 -19.38 -37.75 -5.48
N PRO A 203 -19.99 -37.00 -4.55
CA PRO A 203 -21.37 -36.54 -4.72
C PRO A 203 -21.46 -35.32 -5.66
N ASP A 204 -22.45 -35.35 -6.55
CA ASP A 204 -22.81 -34.25 -7.47
C ASP A 204 -23.22 -32.98 -6.70
N ILE A 205 -22.60 -31.86 -7.04
CA ILE A 205 -23.00 -30.52 -6.57
C ILE A 205 -24.05 -29.98 -7.53
N GLN A 206 -25.31 -29.87 -7.07
CA GLN A 206 -26.35 -29.15 -7.79
C GLN A 206 -26.20 -27.63 -7.58
N ILE A 207 -26.10 -26.90 -8.67
CA ILE A 207 -26.10 -25.44 -8.71
C ILE A 207 -27.57 -24.99 -8.64
N VAL A 208 -27.95 -24.31 -7.55
CA VAL A 208 -29.22 -23.60 -7.44
C VAL A 208 -29.03 -22.20 -8.00
N SER A 209 -29.72 -21.90 -9.10
CA SER A 209 -29.77 -20.58 -9.73
C SER A 209 -30.97 -19.79 -9.19
N ASP A 210 -30.73 -18.89 -8.22
CA ASP A 210 -31.72 -17.87 -7.89
C ASP A 210 -31.49 -16.67 -8.81
N GLY A 211 -32.38 -16.55 -9.80
CA GLY A 211 -32.48 -15.40 -10.68
C GLY A 211 -33.14 -14.22 -9.96
N ASN A 212 -32.43 -13.10 -9.91
CA ASN A 212 -33.03 -11.78 -9.77
C ASN A 212 -32.27 -10.83 -10.72
N GLU A 213 -32.86 -10.62 -11.89
CA GLU A 213 -32.47 -9.57 -12.84
C GLU A 213 -32.97 -8.22 -12.31
N GLU A 214 -32.08 -7.39 -11.77
CA GLU A 214 -32.34 -5.95 -11.63
C GLU A 214 -31.81 -5.21 -12.85
N GLN A 215 -32.76 -4.73 -13.65
CA GLN A 215 -32.60 -3.99 -14.88
C GLN A 215 -32.23 -2.52 -14.57
N PHE A 216 -30.95 -2.16 -14.67
CA PHE A 216 -30.53 -0.75 -14.62
C PHE A 216 -30.66 -0.10 -15.99
N GLY A 217 -31.81 0.54 -16.23
CA GLY A 217 -32.03 1.46 -17.34
C GLY A 217 -31.16 2.71 -17.18
N ILE A 218 -30.46 3.09 -18.26
CA ILE A 218 -29.67 4.32 -18.33
C ILE A 218 -30.53 5.34 -19.09
N ASP A 219 -31.27 6.16 -18.36
CA ASP A 219 -31.96 7.31 -18.94
C ASP A 219 -30.94 8.41 -19.26
N LEU A 220 -30.74 8.60 -20.57
CA LEU A 220 -30.09 9.77 -21.16
C LEU A 220 -31.13 10.88 -21.25
N GLU A 221 -31.11 11.82 -20.30
CA GLU A 221 -31.78 13.10 -20.49
C GLU A 221 -30.95 14.30 -20.02
N GLN A 222 -31.21 15.39 -20.74
CA GLN A 222 -30.38 16.55 -20.96
C GLN A 222 -30.37 17.48 -19.74
N SER A 223 -29.23 18.12 -19.47
CA SER A 223 -29.21 19.31 -18.61
C SER A 223 -28.54 20.47 -19.35
N GLU A 224 -29.38 21.38 -19.84
CA GLU A 224 -29.01 22.68 -20.37
C GLU A 224 -28.27 23.57 -19.35
N ASN A 225 -27.25 24.24 -19.86
CA ASN A 225 -26.87 25.63 -19.61
C ASN A 225 -26.92 26.16 -18.14
N ARG A 226 -25.87 25.87 -17.36
CA ARG A 226 -25.51 26.67 -16.16
C ARG A 226 -24.32 27.59 -16.49
N PRO A 227 -24.37 28.89 -16.19
CA PRO A 227 -23.29 29.82 -16.52
C PRO A 227 -22.00 29.48 -15.77
N GLY A 228 -20.89 29.44 -16.52
CA GLY A 228 -19.62 28.87 -16.09
C GLY A 228 -18.95 29.53 -14.87
N MET A 229 -18.36 28.67 -14.04
CA MET A 229 -17.49 28.93 -12.88
C MET A 229 -16.46 30.06 -13.09
N PHE A 230 -16.04 30.30 -14.34
CA PHE A 230 -15.09 31.35 -14.72
C PHE A 230 -15.57 32.78 -14.43
N ARG A 231 -16.89 33.04 -14.41
CA ARG A 231 -17.41 34.40 -14.20
C ARG A 231 -17.38 34.83 -12.73
N ARG A 232 -17.32 33.89 -11.78
CA ARG A 232 -17.27 34.17 -10.33
C ARG A 232 -15.85 34.36 -9.78
N MET A 233 -14.81 33.89 -10.46
CA MET A 233 -13.42 34.06 -10.00
C MET A 233 -12.79 35.40 -10.37
N SER A 234 -13.23 36.04 -11.45
CA SER A 234 -12.67 37.32 -11.91
C SER A 234 -13.10 38.52 -11.04
N SER A 235 -14.16 38.37 -10.23
CA SER A 235 -14.58 39.41 -9.27
C SER A 235 -13.74 39.41 -7.98
N TRP A 236 -13.09 38.29 -7.64
CA TRP A 236 -12.26 38.19 -6.43
C TRP A 236 -10.96 38.99 -6.55
N PHE A 237 -10.39 39.10 -7.75
CA PHE A 237 -9.11 39.80 -7.99
C PHE A 237 -9.23 41.31 -8.25
N ARG A 238 -10.45 41.87 -8.38
CA ARG A 238 -10.66 43.32 -8.56
C ARG A 238 -10.87 44.10 -7.25
N GLY A 239 -10.86 43.44 -6.10
CA GLY A 239 -11.22 44.04 -4.81
C GLY A 239 -10.08 44.50 -3.90
N ARG A 240 -8.82 44.52 -4.34
CA ARG A 240 -7.69 45.01 -3.53
C ARG A 240 -6.72 45.87 -4.35
N SER A 241 -7.11 47.11 -4.55
CA SER A 241 -6.19 48.24 -4.75
C SER A 241 -6.85 49.46 -4.10
N ARG A 242 -6.36 49.83 -2.92
CA ARG A 242 -6.39 51.18 -2.35
C ARG A 242 -4.98 51.45 -1.85
#